data_AF-T0C561-F1
#
_entry.id   AF-T0C561-F1
#
_cell.length_a   1.000
_cell.length_b   1.000
_cell.length_c   1.000
_cell.angle_alpha   90.00
_cell.angle_beta   90.00
_cell.angle_gamma   90.00
#
_symmetry.space_group_name_H-M   'P 1'
#
loop_
_entity.id
_entity.type
_entity.pdbx_description
1 polymer ?
#
loop_
_entity_poly.entity_id
_entity_poly.type
_entity_poly.pdbx_seq_one_letter_code
_entity_poly.pdbx_strand_id
1 'polypeptide(L)' 'MSTVPPFEECQRRFVLYCIAHGLQPGDEWKPYKYMAWICKMEREYKISRGIQGRWTPIDDQDDFTLYIEQHVRQN' A
#
# COMPACT_ATOMS: atom_id res chain seq x y z
N MET A 1 -18.09 2.42 7.37
CA MET A 1 -17.25 1.28 6.97
C MET A 1 -17.51 1.05 5.49
N SER A 2 -16.54 0.53 4.76
CA SER A 2 -16.66 0.30 3.31
C SER A 2 -16.42 -1.17 3.03
N THR A 3 -16.97 -1.68 1.95
CA THR A 3 -16.68 -3.03 1.47
C THR A 3 -15.54 -2.98 0.46
N VAL A 4 -14.75 -4.04 0.39
CA VAL A 4 -13.70 -4.19 -0.61
C VAL A 4 -14.37 -4.42 -1.98
N PRO A 5 -14.10 -3.60 -3.01
CA PRO A 5 -14.63 -3.82 -4.35
C PRO A 5 -13.98 -5.04 -5.03
N PRO A 6 -14.47 -5.48 -6.19
CA PRO A 6 -13.72 -6.38 -7.06
C PRO A 6 -12.29 -5.85 -7.31
N PHE A 7 -11.29 -6.72 -7.22
CA PHE A 7 -9.89 -6.30 -7.33
C PHE A 7 -9.52 -5.72 -8.71
N GLU A 8 -10.22 -6.13 -9.77
CA GLU A 8 -10.07 -5.58 -11.12
C GLU A 8 -10.43 -4.10 -11.22
N GLU A 9 -11.27 -3.59 -10.31
CA GLU A 9 -11.67 -2.17 -10.25
C GLU A 9 -10.78 -1.35 -9.32
N CYS A 10 -9.84 -2.00 -8.62
CA CYS A 10 -9.08 -1.38 -7.55
C CYS A 10 -7.71 -0.88 -8.02
N GLN A 11 -7.28 0.25 -7.45
CA GLN A 11 -5.89 0.68 -7.58
C GLN A 11 -4.94 -0.37 -7.00
N ARG A 12 -3.79 -0.57 -7.66
CA ARG A 12 -2.83 -1.62 -7.33
C ARG A 12 -2.41 -1.65 -5.86
N ARG A 13 -2.12 -0.49 -5.28
CA ARG A 13 -1.69 -0.38 -3.87
C ARG A 13 -2.78 -0.75 -2.87
N PHE A 14 -4.04 -0.52 -3.23
CA PHE A 14 -5.17 -0.96 -2.41
C PHE A 14 -5.32 -2.48 -2.45
N VAL A 15 -5.14 -3.10 -3.64
CA VAL A 15 -5.11 -4.57 -3.75
C VAL A 15 -4.00 -5.17 -2.90
N LEU A 16 -2.80 -4.57 -2.89
CA LEU A 16 -1.68 -5.01 -2.05
C LEU A 16 -1.98 -4.86 -0.55
N TYR A 17 -2.66 -3.78 -0.15
CA TYR A 17 -3.16 -3.63 1.21
C TYR A 17 -4.13 -4.76 1.57
N CYS A 18 -5.10 -5.08 0.71
CA CYS A 18 -6.05 -6.16 0.95
C CYS A 18 -5.35 -7.50 1.14
N ILE A 19 -4.41 -7.84 0.24
CA ILE A 19 -3.62 -9.08 0.33
C ILE A 19 -2.85 -9.14 1.67
N ALA A 20 -2.15 -8.06 2.03
CA ALA A 20 -1.35 -8.00 3.27
C ALA A 20 -2.18 -8.16 4.56
N HIS A 21 -3.50 -7.94 4.49
CA HIS A 21 -4.41 -8.02 5.64
C HIS A 21 -5.41 -9.18 5.50
N GLY A 22 -5.24 -10.05 4.50
CA GLY A 22 -6.13 -11.19 4.26
C GLY A 22 -7.57 -10.80 3.89
N LEU A 23 -7.77 -9.60 3.34
CA LEU A 23 -9.09 -9.10 2.92
C LEU A 23 -9.43 -9.57 1.50
N GLN A 24 -10.67 -9.98 1.30
CA GLN A 24 -11.26 -10.39 0.03
C GLN A 24 -12.34 -9.39 -0.43
N PRO A 25 -12.71 -9.38 -1.72
CA PRO A 25 -13.88 -8.63 -2.18
C PRO A 25 -15.13 -8.96 -1.34
N GLY A 26 -15.85 -7.92 -0.93
CA GLY A 26 -17.00 -8.03 -0.01
C GLY A 26 -16.66 -7.89 1.47
N ASP A 27 -15.40 -8.06 1.88
CA ASP A 27 -15.00 -7.86 3.28
C ASP A 27 -15.11 -6.40 3.69
N GLU A 28 -15.34 -6.17 4.99
CA GLU A 28 -15.32 -4.84 5.56
C GLU A 28 -13.89 -4.33 5.72
N TRP A 29 -13.65 -3.12 5.23
CA TRP A 29 -12.43 -2.38 5.49
C TRP A 29 -12.74 -0.97 5.97
N LYS A 30 -11.70 -0.35 6.54
CA LYS A 30 -11.78 1.00 7.08
C LYS A 30 -10.77 1.88 6.35
N PRO A 31 -11.20 2.96 5.66
CA PRO A 31 -10.31 3.84 4.92
C PRO A 31 -9.10 4.33 5.71
N TYR A 32 -9.29 4.66 7.00
CA TYR A 32 -8.20 5.11 7.85
C TYR A 32 -7.12 4.04 8.11
N LYS A 33 -7.45 2.74 8.06
CA LYS A 33 -6.45 1.66 8.19
C LYS A 33 -5.57 1.57 6.96
N TYR A 34 -6.16 1.71 5.77
CA TYR A 34 -5.41 1.81 4.52
C TYR A 34 -4.48 3.03 4.52
N MET A 35 -4.99 4.20 4.91
CA MET A 35 -4.18 5.43 5.01
C MET A 35 -3.02 5.26 5.99
N ALA A 36 -3.27 4.69 7.17
CA ALA A 36 -2.20 4.43 8.14
C ALA A 36 -1.14 3.46 7.58
N TRP A 37 -1.58 2.40 6.90
CA TRP A 37 -0.69 1.42 6.31
C TRP A 37 0.16 1.99 5.17
N ILE A 38 -0.44 2.75 4.25
CA ILE A 38 0.32 3.32 3.13
C ILE A 38 1.35 4.36 3.61
N CYS A 39 1.02 5.16 4.63
CA CYS A 39 1.98 6.06 5.26
C CYS A 39 3.13 5.30 5.94
N LYS A 40 2.85 4.15 6.56
CA LYS A 40 3.89 3.27 7.11
C LYS A 40 4.80 2.74 6.00
N MET A 41 4.24 2.21 4.92
CA MET A 41 5.02 1.71 3.78
C MET A 41 5.88 2.82 3.16
N GLU A 42 5.34 4.02 3.00
CA GLU A 42 6.09 5.17 2.46
C GLU A 42 7.27 5.54 3.38
N ARG A 43 7.06 5.52 4.70
CA ARG A 43 8.14 5.77 5.66
C ARG A 43 9.24 4.71 5.55
N GLU A 44 8.89 3.44 5.47
CA GLU A 44 9.85 2.35 5.36
C GLU A 44 10.63 2.41 4.04
N TYR A 45 9.94 2.72 2.93
CA TYR A 45 10.56 2.97 1.63
C TYR A 45 11.59 4.11 1.68
N LYS A 46 11.22 5.25 2.28
CA LYS A 46 12.13 6.41 2.44
C LYS A 46 13.35 6.05 3.29
N ILE A 47 13.17 5.21 4.30
CA ILE A 47 14.28 4.70 5.12
C ILE A 47 15.20 3.80 4.28
N SER A 48 14.65 2.85 3.51
CA SER A 48 15.47 1.96 2.68
C SER A 48 16.23 2.66 1.55
N ARG A 49 15.72 3.82 1.10
CA ARG A 49 16.34 4.66 0.08
C ARG A 49 17.27 5.75 0.65
N GLY A 50 17.34 5.92 1.97
CA GLY A 50 18.15 6.98 2.60
C GLY A 50 17.67 8.40 2.32
N ILE A 51 16.38 8.57 2.02
CA ILE A 51 15.76 9.86 1.65
C ILE A 51 14.78 10.35 2.74
N GLN A 52 15.04 10.04 4.01
CA GLN A 52 14.15 10.43 5.10
C GLN A 52 13.92 11.95 5.13
N GLY A 53 12.67 12.37 5.35
CA GLY A 53 12.29 13.78 5.38
C GLY A 53 12.14 14.45 4.01
N ARG A 54 12.39 13.73 2.91
CA ARG A 54 12.11 14.23 1.55
C ARG A 54 10.70 13.82 1.10
N TRP A 55 10.12 14.63 0.22
CA TRP A 55 8.94 14.23 -0.53
C TRP A 55 9.31 13.09 -1.48
N THR A 56 8.45 12.06 -1.56
CA THR A 56 8.59 11.01 -2.57
C THR A 56 8.35 11.66 -3.93
N PRO A 57 9.32 11.67 -4.86
CA PRO A 57 9.11 12.20 -6.19
C PRO A 57 7.91 11.53 -6.87
N ILE A 58 7.18 12.28 -7.71
CA ILE A 58 6.08 11.74 -8.51
C ILE A 58 6.59 10.65 -9.47
N ASP A 59 7.85 10.76 -9.89
CA ASP A 59 8.49 9.80 -10.79
C ASP A 59 8.83 8.46 -10.10
N ASP A 60 8.84 8.42 -8.77
CA ASP A 60 9.13 7.21 -7.97
C ASP A 60 7.86 6.45 -7.57
N GLN A 61 6.68 6.80 -8.11
CA GLN A 61 5.43 6.13 -7.74
C GLN A 61 5.40 4.65 -8.16
N ASP A 62 6.04 4.30 -9.28
CA ASP A 62 6.15 2.90 -9.70
C ASP A 62 7.15 2.14 -8.81
N ASP A 63 8.30 2.74 -8.50
CA ASP A 63 9.30 2.14 -7.61
C ASP A 63 8.76 1.92 -6.19
N PHE A 64 7.99 2.88 -5.66
CA PHE A 64 7.30 2.71 -4.38
C PHE A 64 6.26 1.58 -4.43
N THR A 65 5.54 1.43 -5.54
CA THR A 65 4.58 0.32 -5.70
C THR A 65 5.31 -1.02 -5.72
N LEU A 66 6.42 -1.13 -6.45
CA LEU A 66 7.27 -2.32 -6.48
C LEU A 66 7.84 -2.66 -5.10
N TYR A 67 8.26 -1.65 -4.33
CA TYR A 67 8.69 -1.84 -2.95
C TYR A 67 7.58 -2.48 -2.10
N ILE A 68 6.34 -1.97 -2.19
CA ILE A 68 5.20 -2.55 -1.47
C ILE A 68 4.96 -4.00 -1.92
N GLU A 69 5.02 -4.29 -3.23
CA GLU A 69 4.83 -5.65 -3.73
C GLU A 69 5.85 -6.64 -3.15
N GLN A 70 7.12 -6.23 -3.06
CA GLN A 70 8.17 -7.04 -2.45
C GLN A 70 7.92 -7.26 -0.96
N HIS A 71 7.54 -6.21 -0.23
CA HIS A 71 7.23 -6.28 1.19
C HIS A 71 6.08 -7.25 1.48
N VAL A 72 5.01 -7.21 0.68
CA VAL A 72 3.84 -8.09 0.86
C VAL A 72 4.16 -9.55 0.55
N ARG A 73 5.08 -9.85 -0.37
CA ARG A 73 5.48 -11.24 -0.69
C ARG A 73 6.38 -11.90 0.36
N GLN A 74 7.03 -11.10 1.20
CA GLN A 74 7.99 -11.56 2.21
C GLN A 74 7.36 -11.83 3.58
N ASN A 75 6.08 -11.47 3.76
CA ASN A 75 5.30 -11.67 4.99
C ASN A 75 4.09 -12.57 4.71
#